data_AF-A0AAD8G490-F1
#
_entry.id   AF-A0AAD8G490-F1
#
_cell.length_a   1.000
_cell.length_b   1.000
_cell.length_c   1.000
_cell.angle_alpha   90.00
_cell.angle_beta   90.00
_cell.angle_gamma   90.00
#
_symmetry.space_group_name_H-M   'P 1'
#
loop_
_entity.id
_entity.type
_entity.pdbx_description
1 polymer ?
#
loop_
_entity_poly.entity_id
_entity_poly.type
_entity_poly.pdbx_seq_one_letter_code
_entity_poly.pdbx_strand_id
1 'polypeptide(L)'
;MMLCCCGRLSPAVRLWITLWIISPSRLFYSAHAQIRIPTETVKLWADAFGGEMFSLATKYSGSHLLQKKYKDVESIIKIEEVDGLELVRKFAEKMEEMLGRKMKAVKRLVNAAEDADLYHEYNASLEYDYFNSVKVNERDDDGNYGELGSEFILESNEHFNNLPVNTSLSNIQVPTNVYNKDPGILNGVYMSEALNPLFVDNFERDPTLTWQYFGSFTGFFRLYPGIKWQPDENGVIAFDCRNRNWYIQAATSPKDIVIVVDISGSMKGLRLSIAKHTITTILDTMGENDFVNIIAYNDYVHYVEPCFKGTLVQADLDNREHFKLLVEELHAKGMGTVKKALKEAFGILSQFNVTGQGSLCNQAIMLITDGAVEDYKQVFEDYNWPDRKVRVFTYLIGREVTFADNAKWIACNNKGYYTQISTLADVQENVMEYLHVLSRPMVINHDHDIIWTEAYMDSAVSDLSHPKGD
;
A
#
# COMPACT_ATOMS: atom_id res chain seq x y z
N MET A 1 -5.56 3.04 32.13
CA MET A 1 -4.53 3.90 31.51
C MET A 1 -5.21 5.24 31.24
N MET A 2 -5.38 6.11 32.25
CA MET A 2 -4.46 7.20 32.61
C MET A 2 -3.86 7.90 31.38
N LEU A 3 -4.33 9.11 31.09
CA LEU A 3 -3.58 10.09 30.30
C LEU A 3 -3.58 11.42 31.06
N CYS A 4 -2.42 11.67 31.65
CA CYS A 4 -1.96 12.95 32.19
C CYS A 4 -1.97 14.03 31.12
N CYS A 5 -2.40 15.25 31.47
CA CYS A 5 -1.89 16.46 30.84
C CYS A 5 -1.18 17.29 31.92
N CYS A 6 0.15 17.29 31.84
CA CYS A 6 1.05 18.06 32.66
C CYS A 6 1.46 19.32 31.87
N GLY A 7 0.98 20.49 32.28
CA GLY A 7 1.41 21.78 31.71
C GLY A 7 2.25 22.55 32.72
N ARG A 8 3.57 22.59 32.51
CA ARG A 8 4.56 23.37 33.28
C ARG A 8 4.39 24.86 33.02
N LEU A 9 4.35 25.66 34.09
CA LEU A 9 4.54 27.12 34.06
C LEU A 9 6.02 27.49 34.18
N SER A 10 6.42 28.56 33.49
CA SER A 10 7.67 29.31 33.70
C SER A 10 7.46 30.79 33.34
N PRO A 11 8.19 31.74 33.95
CA PRO A 11 7.60 32.99 34.46
C PRO A 11 8.16 34.27 33.80
N ALA A 12 7.37 35.35 33.86
CA ALA A 12 7.77 36.77 33.72
C ALA A 12 6.47 37.60 33.59
N VAL A 13 6.27 38.85 34.01
CA VAL A 13 7.11 39.89 34.62
C VAL A 13 6.14 40.99 35.13
N ARG A 14 6.39 41.45 36.36
CA ARG A 14 6.28 42.81 36.94
C ARG A 14 5.00 43.67 36.91
N LEU A 15 4.69 44.09 38.15
CA LEU A 15 4.35 45.43 38.70
C LEU A 15 3.18 46.25 38.11
N TRP A 16 2.31 46.79 38.99
CA TRP A 16 2.35 48.15 39.59
C TRP A 16 1.14 48.31 40.57
N ILE A 17 1.34 48.58 41.88
CA ILE A 17 1.02 49.83 42.62
C ILE A 17 -0.51 50.04 42.81
N THR A 18 -1.17 50.24 43.98
CA THR A 18 -0.95 50.86 45.32
C THR A 18 -2.11 50.43 46.24
N LEU A 19 -1.95 49.97 47.48
CA LEU A 19 -1.75 50.72 48.75
C LEU A 19 -2.96 51.55 49.24
N TRP A 20 -3.76 51.00 50.17
CA TRP A 20 -4.49 51.73 51.23
C TRP A 20 -4.43 50.92 52.56
N ILE A 21 -3.28 51.02 53.22
CA ILE A 21 -3.06 51.45 54.61
C ILE A 21 -4.12 51.12 55.71
N ILE A 22 -3.67 50.26 56.65
CA ILE A 22 -3.70 50.38 58.14
C ILE A 22 -5.08 50.25 58.83
N SER A 23 -5.32 49.45 59.89
CA SER A 23 -4.63 48.43 60.72
C SER A 23 -5.67 47.95 61.80
N PRO A 24 -5.34 47.19 62.86
CA PRO A 24 -4.22 46.27 63.08
C PRO A 24 -4.67 44.88 63.57
N SER A 25 -3.79 43.94 63.27
CA SER A 25 -3.63 42.57 63.77
C SER A 25 -3.66 42.38 65.30
N ARG A 26 -4.27 41.27 65.74
CA ARG A 26 -3.56 40.11 66.34
C ARG A 26 -4.57 39.02 66.73
N LEU A 27 -4.36 37.79 66.26
CA LEU A 27 -4.31 36.58 67.09
C LEU A 27 -3.98 35.36 66.21
N PHE A 28 -2.92 34.67 66.60
CA PHE A 28 -2.53 33.36 66.10
C PHE A 28 -3.69 32.36 66.27
N TYR A 29 -4.01 31.59 65.22
CA TYR A 29 -4.60 30.26 65.40
C TYR A 29 -3.96 29.25 64.45
N SER A 30 -3.42 28.22 65.10
CA SER A 30 -3.08 26.87 64.67
C SER A 30 -3.56 26.44 63.28
N ALA A 31 -2.63 25.83 62.53
CA ALA A 31 -2.93 24.96 61.41
C ALA A 31 -3.98 23.92 61.83
N HIS A 32 -5.20 24.05 61.33
CA HIS A 32 -6.23 23.04 61.52
C HIS A 32 -5.95 21.87 60.57
N ALA A 33 -5.76 20.70 61.17
CA ALA A 33 -5.77 19.41 60.50
C ALA A 33 -6.94 19.34 59.52
N GLN A 34 -6.70 18.90 58.28
CA GLN A 34 -7.77 18.58 57.33
C GLN A 34 -8.70 17.56 58.00
N ILE A 35 -9.93 18.01 58.29
CA ILE A 35 -11.01 17.14 58.73
C ILE A 35 -11.28 16.19 57.57
N ARG A 36 -10.83 14.94 57.67
CA ARG A 36 -11.28 13.89 56.74
C ARG A 36 -12.77 13.69 57.00
N ILE A 37 -13.58 14.11 56.03
CA ILE A 37 -15.03 13.89 56.07
C ILE A 37 -15.26 12.39 56.27
N PRO A 38 -16.03 11.96 57.29
CA PRO A 38 -16.32 10.55 57.50
C PRO A 38 -16.90 9.92 56.23
N THR A 39 -16.41 8.74 55.86
CA THR A 39 -16.84 8.05 54.64
C THR A 39 -18.34 7.79 54.62
N GLU A 40 -18.95 7.58 55.79
CA GLU A 40 -20.39 7.43 55.96
C GLU A 40 -21.15 8.72 55.59
N THR A 41 -20.60 9.89 55.93
CA THR A 41 -21.20 11.19 55.57
C THR A 41 -21.10 11.45 54.07
N VAL A 42 -19.95 11.15 53.45
CA VAL A 42 -19.79 11.24 52.00
C VAL A 42 -20.76 10.31 51.28
N LYS A 43 -20.96 9.09 51.79
CA LYS A 43 -21.90 8.13 51.24
C LYS A 43 -23.34 8.65 51.34
N LEU A 44 -23.75 9.18 52.49
CA LEU A 44 -25.08 9.77 52.66
C LEU A 44 -25.33 10.95 51.70
N TRP A 45 -24.32 11.80 51.49
CA TRP A 45 -24.43 12.90 50.52
C TRP A 45 -24.49 12.41 49.08
N ALA A 46 -23.70 11.40 48.74
CA ALA A 46 -23.73 10.78 47.41
C ALA A 46 -25.08 10.09 47.15
N ASP A 47 -25.65 9.41 48.13
CA ASP A 47 -26.95 8.74 48.02
C ASP A 47 -28.09 9.77 47.90
N ALA A 48 -28.05 10.85 48.69
CA ALA A 48 -29.03 11.92 48.62
C ALA A 48 -28.97 12.67 47.27
N PHE A 49 -27.77 13.08 46.86
CA PHE A 49 -27.55 13.77 45.59
C PHE A 49 -27.87 12.87 44.38
N GLY A 50 -27.45 11.60 44.44
CA GLY A 50 -27.77 10.59 43.42
C GLY A 50 -29.27 10.33 43.32
N GLY A 51 -29.97 10.26 44.45
CA GLY A 51 -31.43 10.12 44.50
C GLY A 51 -32.15 11.33 43.88
N GLU A 52 -31.72 12.55 44.22
CA GLU A 52 -32.28 13.77 43.62
C GLU A 52 -32.02 13.84 42.12
N MET A 53 -30.78 13.59 41.69
CA MET A 53 -30.43 13.52 40.26
C MET A 53 -31.24 12.46 39.52
N PHE A 54 -31.42 11.27 40.10
CA PHE A 54 -32.22 10.21 39.50
C PHE A 54 -33.69 10.62 39.38
N SER A 55 -34.27 11.26 40.39
CA SER A 55 -35.65 11.74 40.38
C SER A 55 -35.86 12.85 39.34
N LEU A 56 -34.89 13.75 39.22
CA LEU A 56 -34.91 14.82 38.23
C LEU A 56 -34.78 14.24 36.82
N ALA A 57 -33.81 13.34 36.62
CA ALA A 57 -33.58 12.68 35.34
C ALA A 57 -34.80 11.87 34.91
N THR A 58 -35.40 11.05 35.78
CA THR A 58 -36.59 10.25 35.44
C THR A 58 -37.82 11.12 35.14
N LYS A 59 -38.01 12.21 35.90
CA LYS A 59 -39.12 13.14 35.68
C LYS A 59 -39.01 13.92 34.38
N TYR A 60 -37.82 14.44 34.05
CA TYR A 60 -37.61 15.26 32.86
C TYR A 60 -37.29 14.45 31.60
N SER A 61 -36.62 13.30 31.71
CA SER A 61 -36.41 12.39 30.56
C SER A 61 -37.71 11.72 30.11
N GLY A 62 -38.69 11.59 31.00
CA GLY A 62 -39.95 10.91 30.70
C GLY A 62 -39.78 9.42 30.40
N SER A 63 -38.72 8.78 30.90
CA SER A 63 -38.42 7.35 30.63
C SER A 63 -39.59 6.42 30.95
N HIS A 64 -40.31 6.66 32.05
CA HIS A 64 -41.50 5.89 32.42
C HIS A 64 -42.68 6.13 31.48
N LEU A 65 -42.85 7.35 30.98
CA LEU A 65 -43.88 7.67 29.99
C LEU A 65 -43.57 6.97 28.66
N LEU A 66 -42.30 6.97 28.24
CA LEU A 66 -41.85 6.29 27.03
C LEU A 66 -42.07 4.77 27.12
N GLN A 67 -41.70 4.15 28.25
CA GLN A 67 -41.95 2.73 28.49
C GLN A 67 -43.44 2.38 28.44
N LYS A 68 -44.29 3.23 29.01
CA LYS A 68 -45.75 3.06 28.94
C LYS A 68 -46.24 3.17 27.50
N LYS A 69 -45.73 4.15 26.74
CA LYS A 69 -46.10 4.32 25.33
C LYS A 69 -45.69 3.14 24.47
N TYR A 70 -44.51 2.54 24.68
CA TYR A 70 -44.10 1.32 23.99
C TYR A 70 -45.05 0.14 24.28
N LYS A 71 -45.54 0.00 25.51
CA LYS A 71 -46.56 -1.00 25.86
C LYS A 71 -47.93 -0.71 25.24
N ASP A 72 -48.33 0.56 25.18
CA ASP A 72 -49.59 0.96 24.55
C ASP A 72 -49.62 0.58 23.05
N VAL A 73 -48.47 0.68 22.35
CA VAL A 73 -48.33 0.35 20.92
C VAL A 73 -47.88 -1.10 20.65
N GLU A 74 -47.68 -1.92 21.68
CA GLU A 74 -47.23 -3.32 21.56
C GLU A 74 -48.18 -4.16 20.71
N SER A 75 -49.48 -3.83 20.72
CA SER A 75 -50.48 -4.47 19.84
C SER A 75 -50.31 -4.19 18.34
N ILE A 76 -49.56 -3.13 17.99
CA ILE A 76 -49.32 -2.65 16.62
C ILE A 76 -47.89 -3.02 16.17
N ILE A 77 -46.98 -3.28 17.11
CA ILE A 77 -45.57 -3.60 16.84
C ILE A 77 -45.35 -5.11 17.03
N LYS A 78 -44.84 -5.77 16.00
CA LYS A 78 -44.44 -7.17 16.07
C LYS A 78 -42.99 -7.26 16.55
N ILE A 79 -42.77 -7.86 17.72
CA ILE A 79 -41.43 -8.21 18.19
C ILE A 79 -41.03 -9.51 17.46
N GLU A 80 -40.01 -9.43 16.63
CA GLU A 80 -39.45 -10.59 15.93
C GLU A 80 -38.12 -10.98 16.59
N GLU A 81 -37.97 -12.25 16.91
CA GLU A 81 -36.71 -12.79 17.38
C GLU A 81 -35.75 -12.93 16.19
N VAL A 82 -34.58 -12.32 16.30
CA VAL A 82 -33.57 -12.35 15.24
C VAL A 82 -32.56 -13.44 15.58
N ASP A 83 -32.58 -14.53 14.81
CA ASP A 83 -31.54 -15.55 14.87
C ASP A 83 -30.26 -15.05 14.20
N GLY A 84 -29.21 -14.88 15.00
CA GLY A 84 -27.91 -14.44 14.50
C GLY A 84 -27.26 -15.43 13.53
N LEU A 85 -27.48 -16.74 13.69
CA LEU A 85 -26.91 -17.75 12.79
C LEU A 85 -27.59 -17.71 11.42
N GLU A 86 -28.92 -17.58 11.40
CA GLU A 86 -29.67 -17.43 10.16
C GLU A 86 -29.28 -16.12 9.44
N LEU A 87 -29.10 -15.03 10.18
CA LEU A 87 -28.68 -13.76 9.62
C LEU A 87 -27.28 -13.84 8.99
N VAL A 88 -26.31 -14.46 9.68
CA VAL A 88 -24.95 -14.65 9.15
C VAL A 88 -24.98 -15.51 7.89
N ARG A 89 -25.79 -16.57 7.87
CA ARG A 89 -25.94 -17.41 6.68
C ARG A 89 -26.53 -16.64 5.50
N LYS A 90 -27.61 -15.88 5.70
CA LYS A 90 -28.20 -15.02 4.67
C LYS A 90 -27.21 -13.97 4.18
N PHE A 91 -26.38 -13.43 5.07
CA PHE A 91 -25.35 -12.46 4.70
C PHE A 91 -24.24 -13.10 3.85
N ALA A 92 -23.76 -14.28 4.24
CA ALA A 92 -22.78 -15.04 3.48
C ALA A 92 -23.29 -15.40 2.07
N GLU A 93 -24.53 -15.85 1.94
CA GLU A 93 -25.15 -16.16 0.63
C GLU A 93 -25.24 -14.90 -0.26
N LYS A 94 -25.62 -13.75 0.29
CA LYS A 94 -25.64 -12.47 -0.45
C LYS A 94 -24.25 -12.01 -0.86
N MET A 95 -23.25 -12.19 0.00
CA MET A 95 -21.86 -11.88 -0.31
C MET A 95 -21.32 -12.77 -1.43
N GLU A 96 -21.59 -14.07 -1.37
CA GLU A 96 -21.20 -15.04 -2.40
C GLU A 96 -21.82 -14.67 -3.76
N GLU A 97 -23.10 -14.29 -3.79
CA GLU A 97 -23.77 -13.85 -5.02
C GLU A 97 -23.15 -12.55 -5.57
N MET A 98 -22.89 -11.57 -4.71
CA MET A 98 -22.28 -10.29 -5.10
C MET A 98 -20.86 -10.48 -5.63
N LEU A 99 -20.00 -11.19 -4.88
CA LEU A 99 -18.62 -11.48 -5.30
C LEU A 99 -18.59 -12.38 -6.54
N GLY A 100 -19.52 -13.33 -6.65
CA GLY A 100 -19.67 -14.21 -7.80
C GLY A 100 -20.04 -13.46 -9.08
N ARG A 101 -20.88 -12.41 -9.00
CA ARG A 101 -21.17 -11.52 -10.14
C ARG A 101 -19.94 -10.73 -10.58
N LYS A 102 -19.20 -10.14 -9.63
CA LYS A 102 -17.94 -9.43 -9.90
C LYS A 102 -16.89 -10.35 -10.54
N MET A 103 -16.76 -11.56 -10.01
CA MET A 103 -15.85 -12.58 -10.55
C MET A 103 -16.18 -12.90 -12.02
N LYS A 104 -17.46 -13.04 -12.37
CA LYS A 104 -17.89 -13.26 -13.76
C LYS A 104 -17.55 -12.08 -14.67
N ALA A 105 -17.71 -10.84 -14.20
CA ALA A 105 -17.36 -9.65 -14.97
C ALA A 105 -15.85 -9.61 -15.28
N VAL A 106 -14.99 -9.91 -14.30
CA VAL A 106 -13.54 -9.98 -14.48
C VAL A 106 -13.14 -11.09 -15.46
N LYS A 107 -13.70 -12.31 -15.33
CA LYS A 107 -13.40 -13.42 -16.27
C LYS A 107 -13.72 -13.06 -17.72
N ARG A 108 -14.80 -12.32 -17.96
CA ARG A 108 -15.17 -11.86 -19.30
C ARG A 108 -14.16 -10.85 -19.86
N LEU A 109 -13.67 -9.95 -19.02
CA LEU A 109 -12.64 -8.97 -19.41
C LEU A 109 -11.30 -9.64 -19.71
N VAL A 110 -10.89 -10.62 -18.90
CA VAL A 110 -9.66 -11.39 -19.10
C VAL A 110 -9.68 -12.11 -20.44
N ASN A 111 -10.72 -12.92 -20.70
CA ASN A 111 -10.84 -13.65 -21.97
C ASN A 111 -10.83 -12.70 -23.18
N ALA A 112 -11.52 -11.56 -23.08
CA ALA A 112 -11.57 -10.60 -24.17
C ALA A 112 -10.24 -9.86 -24.37
N ALA A 113 -9.49 -9.59 -23.30
CA ALA A 113 -8.16 -8.99 -23.41
C ALA A 113 -7.17 -9.97 -24.04
N GLU A 114 -7.23 -11.25 -23.67
CA GLU A 114 -6.40 -12.30 -24.28
C GLU A 114 -6.72 -12.53 -25.74
N ASP A 115 -8.01 -12.61 -26.10
CA ASP A 115 -8.44 -12.71 -27.49
C ASP A 115 -7.99 -11.48 -28.29
N ALA A 116 -8.17 -10.28 -27.74
CA ALA A 116 -7.75 -9.04 -28.39
C ALA A 116 -6.23 -8.98 -28.60
N ASP A 117 -5.42 -9.44 -27.64
CA ASP A 117 -3.96 -9.54 -27.78
C ASP A 117 -3.57 -10.58 -28.84
N LEU A 118 -4.20 -11.75 -28.82
CA LEU A 118 -3.91 -12.87 -29.72
C LEU A 118 -4.11 -12.51 -31.19
N TYR A 119 -5.15 -11.73 -31.51
CA TYR A 119 -5.47 -11.30 -32.87
C TYR A 119 -4.83 -9.96 -33.26
N HIS A 120 -4.12 -9.29 -32.35
CA HIS A 120 -3.45 -8.02 -32.63
C HIS A 120 -2.06 -8.25 -33.25
N GLU A 121 -1.79 -7.61 -34.39
CA GLU A 121 -0.47 -7.62 -35.00
C GLU A 121 0.29 -6.34 -34.65
N TYR A 122 1.50 -6.51 -34.10
CA TYR A 122 2.33 -5.37 -33.69
C TYR A 122 2.73 -4.50 -34.89
N ASN A 123 2.42 -3.20 -34.80
CA ASN A 123 2.79 -2.21 -35.81
C ASN A 123 3.59 -1.06 -35.18
N ALA A 124 4.88 -0.95 -35.52
CA ALA A 124 5.78 0.08 -34.99
C ALA A 124 5.47 1.50 -35.49
N SER A 125 4.72 1.64 -36.58
CA SER A 125 4.36 2.93 -37.21
C SER A 125 2.88 3.27 -37.03
N LEU A 126 2.22 2.66 -36.05
CA LEU A 126 0.83 2.94 -35.72
C LEU A 126 0.71 4.36 -35.16
N GLU A 127 -0.10 5.20 -35.82
CA GLU A 127 -0.57 6.47 -35.27
C GLU A 127 -2.02 6.28 -34.83
N TYR A 128 -2.26 6.41 -33.52
CA TYR A 128 -3.59 6.21 -32.93
C TYR A 128 -3.83 7.25 -31.84
N ASP A 129 -4.91 8.00 -32.00
CA ASP A 129 -5.37 8.99 -31.03
C ASP A 129 -6.30 8.34 -30.01
N TYR A 130 -6.06 8.61 -28.73
CA TYR A 130 -6.84 8.07 -27.63
C TYR A 130 -7.14 9.14 -26.58
N PHE A 131 -8.18 8.91 -25.77
CA PHE A 131 -8.55 9.83 -24.70
C PHE A 131 -7.57 9.70 -23.52
N ASN A 132 -6.62 10.64 -23.44
CA ASN A 132 -5.70 10.72 -22.30
C ASN A 132 -6.39 11.42 -21.12
N SER A 133 -6.50 10.74 -19.98
CA SER A 133 -7.26 11.18 -18.80
C SER A 133 -6.84 12.54 -18.23
N VAL A 134 -5.60 12.98 -18.51
CA VAL A 134 -5.06 14.26 -18.06
C VAL A 134 -5.45 15.37 -19.04
N LYS A 135 -5.20 15.09 -20.33
CA LYS A 135 -5.34 16.07 -21.42
C LYS A 135 -6.77 16.25 -21.90
N VAL A 136 -7.71 15.38 -21.51
CA VAL A 136 -9.10 15.55 -21.90
C VAL A 136 -9.66 16.89 -21.44
N ASN A 137 -10.39 17.55 -22.34
CA ASN A 137 -10.96 18.88 -22.15
C ASN A 137 -9.94 20.00 -21.84
N GLU A 138 -8.63 19.78 -22.05
CA GLU A 138 -7.65 20.87 -22.06
C GLU A 138 -7.71 21.61 -23.40
N ARG A 139 -7.66 22.93 -23.34
CA ARG A 139 -7.65 23.82 -24.50
C ARG A 139 -6.38 24.64 -24.48
N ASP A 140 -5.75 24.75 -25.63
CA ASP A 140 -4.58 25.60 -25.83
C ASP A 140 -4.99 27.09 -25.83
N ASP A 141 -4.00 27.99 -25.81
CA ASP A 141 -4.22 29.45 -25.81
C ASP A 141 -5.07 29.93 -27.01
N ASP A 142 -5.03 29.19 -28.13
CA ASP A 142 -5.80 29.44 -29.34
C ASP A 142 -7.24 28.86 -29.29
N GLY A 143 -7.63 28.22 -28.19
CA GLY A 143 -8.96 27.63 -27.96
C GLY A 143 -9.20 26.28 -28.65
N ASN A 144 -8.19 25.74 -29.34
CA ASN A 144 -8.20 24.39 -29.89
C ASN A 144 -7.89 23.36 -28.80
N TYR A 145 -8.37 22.14 -28.97
CA TYR A 145 -7.95 21.05 -28.08
C TYR A 145 -6.49 20.68 -28.37
N GLY A 146 -5.68 20.53 -27.32
CA GLY A 146 -4.29 20.11 -27.44
C GLY A 146 -4.16 18.66 -27.95
N GLU A 147 -2.94 18.21 -28.21
CA GLU A 147 -2.67 16.85 -28.71
C GLU A 147 -3.11 15.76 -27.70
N LEU A 148 -3.99 14.82 -28.13
CA LEU A 148 -4.75 13.86 -27.29
C LEU A 148 -5.79 14.50 -26.35
N GLY A 149 -5.96 15.81 -26.42
CA GLY A 149 -7.12 16.53 -25.91
C GLY A 149 -8.24 16.41 -26.93
N SER A 150 -9.33 15.78 -26.54
CA SER A 150 -10.57 15.79 -27.33
C SER A 150 -11.71 16.16 -26.40
N GLU A 151 -12.84 16.57 -26.99
CA GLU A 151 -14.05 16.78 -26.21
C GLU A 151 -14.49 15.46 -25.58
N PHE A 152 -14.55 15.45 -24.26
CA PHE A 152 -14.95 14.28 -23.49
C PHE A 152 -16.02 14.71 -22.50
N ILE A 153 -17.25 14.33 -22.81
CA ILE A 153 -18.43 14.72 -22.04
C ILE A 153 -18.36 14.02 -20.69
N LEU A 154 -18.32 14.81 -19.62
CA LEU A 154 -18.29 14.32 -18.25
C LEU A 154 -19.57 14.77 -17.55
N GLU A 155 -20.31 13.80 -17.00
CA GLU A 155 -21.54 14.05 -16.27
C GLU A 155 -21.36 13.62 -14.81
N SER A 156 -21.90 14.42 -13.88
CA SER A 156 -21.85 14.08 -12.46
C SER A 156 -22.78 12.89 -12.20
N ASN A 157 -22.25 11.86 -11.54
CA ASN A 157 -22.98 10.61 -11.29
C ASN A 157 -22.99 10.26 -9.80
N GLU A 158 -24.18 10.10 -9.21
CA GLU A 158 -24.38 9.75 -7.80
C GLU A 158 -23.71 8.42 -7.43
N HIS A 159 -23.68 7.46 -8.36
CA HIS A 159 -23.05 6.16 -8.14
C HIS A 159 -21.54 6.27 -7.89
N PHE A 160 -20.90 7.29 -8.45
CA PHE A 160 -19.46 7.54 -8.33
C PHE A 160 -19.17 8.74 -7.42
N ASN A 161 -19.91 8.88 -6.32
CA ASN A 161 -19.74 9.98 -5.35
C ASN A 161 -19.86 11.39 -5.97
N ASN A 162 -20.76 11.56 -6.95
CA ASN A 162 -20.96 12.80 -7.72
C ASN A 162 -19.73 13.26 -8.52
N LEU A 163 -18.77 12.37 -8.76
CA LEU A 163 -17.64 12.66 -9.63
C LEU A 163 -18.11 12.84 -11.09
N PRO A 164 -17.47 13.76 -11.83
CA PRO A 164 -17.73 13.92 -13.26
C PRO A 164 -17.11 12.74 -14.02
N VAL A 165 -17.95 11.85 -14.54
CA VAL A 165 -17.55 10.61 -15.24
C VAL A 165 -18.19 10.53 -16.63
N ASN A 166 -17.58 9.76 -17.53
CA ASN A 166 -18.17 9.40 -18.81
C ASN A 166 -18.54 7.91 -18.80
N THR A 167 -19.83 7.61 -18.78
CA THR A 167 -20.37 6.24 -18.78
C THR A 167 -20.38 5.58 -20.16
N SER A 168 -20.07 6.30 -21.23
CA SER A 168 -20.06 5.74 -22.59
C SER A 168 -18.68 5.23 -23.00
N LEU A 169 -17.60 5.83 -22.50
CA LEU A 169 -16.24 5.56 -22.93
C LEU A 169 -15.26 5.42 -21.75
N SER A 170 -14.25 4.57 -21.90
CA SER A 170 -13.09 4.55 -21.02
C SER A 170 -12.05 5.56 -21.47
N ASN A 171 -11.13 5.88 -20.57
CA ASN A 171 -9.97 6.70 -20.89
C ASN A 171 -8.68 6.11 -20.34
N ILE A 172 -7.55 6.71 -20.71
CA ILE A 172 -6.23 6.13 -20.50
C ILE A 172 -5.36 7.11 -19.75
N GLN A 173 -4.82 6.64 -18.63
CA GLN A 173 -3.79 7.33 -17.87
C GLN A 173 -2.42 6.74 -18.25
N VAL A 174 -1.45 7.62 -18.46
CA VAL A 174 -0.05 7.24 -18.68
C VAL A 174 0.79 7.95 -17.62
N PRO A 175 1.67 7.23 -16.89
CA PRO A 175 2.58 7.84 -15.92
C PRO A 175 3.49 8.90 -16.53
N THR A 176 3.88 9.91 -15.76
CA THR A 176 4.68 11.05 -16.28
C THR A 176 6.07 10.65 -16.78
N ASN A 177 6.65 9.56 -16.25
CA ASN A 177 7.95 9.02 -16.69
C ASN A 177 7.89 8.22 -18.00
N VAL A 178 6.69 7.94 -18.52
CA VAL A 178 6.48 7.08 -19.69
C VAL A 178 6.06 7.94 -20.89
N TYR A 179 6.69 7.72 -22.04
CA TYR A 179 6.38 8.45 -23.27
C TYR A 179 5.08 7.94 -23.91
N ASN A 180 4.07 8.81 -24.00
CA ASN A 180 2.72 8.47 -24.47
C ASN A 180 2.63 7.98 -25.92
N LYS A 181 3.57 8.34 -26.80
CA LYS A 181 3.62 7.87 -28.20
C LYS A 181 4.60 6.70 -28.40
N ASP A 182 5.03 6.05 -27.33
CA ASP A 182 5.80 4.82 -27.45
C ASP A 182 4.99 3.78 -28.27
N PRO A 183 5.58 3.15 -29.30
CA PRO A 183 4.87 2.19 -30.12
C PRO A 183 4.27 1.03 -29.30
N GLY A 184 4.92 0.58 -28.22
CA GLY A 184 4.40 -0.45 -27.34
C GLY A 184 3.12 -0.03 -26.61
N ILE A 185 3.04 1.25 -26.21
CA ILE A 185 1.83 1.81 -25.61
C ILE A 185 0.73 1.95 -26.65
N LEU A 186 1.01 2.54 -27.81
CA LEU A 186 0.00 2.75 -28.85
C LEU A 186 -0.64 1.44 -29.31
N ASN A 187 0.15 0.38 -29.47
CA ASN A 187 -0.37 -0.95 -29.81
C ASN A 187 -1.25 -1.53 -28.70
N GLY A 188 -0.83 -1.45 -27.44
CA GLY A 188 -1.64 -1.95 -26.32
C GLY A 188 -2.90 -1.12 -26.08
N VAL A 189 -2.82 0.20 -26.28
CA VAL A 189 -3.97 1.11 -26.23
C VAL A 189 -4.98 0.75 -27.31
N TYR A 190 -4.52 0.55 -28.55
CA TYR A 190 -5.37 0.14 -29.66
C TYR A 190 -6.05 -1.21 -29.40
N MET A 191 -5.29 -2.23 -28.99
CA MET A 191 -5.82 -3.55 -28.66
C MET A 191 -6.88 -3.49 -27.55
N SER A 192 -6.61 -2.73 -26.48
CA SER A 192 -7.51 -2.63 -25.33
C SER A 192 -8.80 -1.85 -25.62
N GLU A 193 -8.98 -1.27 -26.81
CA GLU A 193 -10.24 -0.65 -27.22
C GLU A 193 -11.38 -1.69 -27.28
N ALA A 194 -11.06 -2.95 -27.57
CA ALA A 194 -12.01 -4.06 -27.58
C ALA A 194 -12.74 -4.26 -26.22
N LEU A 195 -12.17 -3.74 -25.11
CA LEU A 195 -12.75 -3.83 -23.77
C LEU A 195 -13.88 -2.82 -23.53
N ASN A 196 -13.96 -1.73 -24.27
CA ASN A 196 -14.99 -0.69 -24.13
C ASN A 196 -16.44 -1.24 -24.11
N PRO A 197 -16.90 -1.99 -25.11
CA PRO A 197 -18.26 -2.53 -25.11
C PRO A 197 -18.53 -3.48 -23.94
N LEU A 198 -17.49 -4.18 -23.46
CA LEU A 198 -17.62 -5.09 -22.31
C LEU A 198 -17.71 -4.34 -20.99
N PHE A 199 -17.01 -3.22 -20.83
CA PHE A 199 -17.15 -2.37 -19.66
C PHE A 199 -18.57 -1.84 -19.51
N VAL A 200 -19.16 -1.36 -20.61
CA VAL A 200 -20.55 -0.88 -20.65
C VAL A 200 -21.52 -2.01 -20.35
N ASP A 201 -21.43 -3.15 -21.04
CA ASP A 201 -22.33 -4.30 -20.82
C ASP A 201 -22.19 -4.89 -19.40
N ASN A 202 -21.00 -4.90 -18.80
CA ASN A 202 -20.82 -5.29 -17.41
C ASN A 202 -21.57 -4.35 -16.45
N PHE A 203 -21.46 -3.03 -16.67
CA PHE A 203 -22.12 -2.02 -15.84
C PHE A 203 -23.65 -2.07 -15.99
N GLU A 204 -24.17 -2.31 -17.19
CA GLU A 204 -25.60 -2.49 -17.44
C GLU A 204 -26.16 -3.75 -16.75
N ARG A 205 -25.38 -4.83 -16.69
CA ARG A 205 -25.76 -6.08 -16.00
C ARG A 205 -25.69 -5.98 -14.48
N ASP A 206 -24.71 -5.27 -13.96
CA ASP A 206 -24.52 -5.09 -12.52
C ASP A 206 -24.27 -3.61 -12.18
N PRO A 207 -25.33 -2.86 -11.87
CA PRO A 207 -25.24 -1.45 -11.46
C PRO A 207 -24.53 -1.22 -10.13
N THR A 208 -24.07 -2.28 -9.43
CA THR A 208 -23.26 -2.15 -8.21
C THR A 208 -21.75 -2.14 -8.49
N LEU A 209 -21.35 -2.32 -9.75
CA LEU A 209 -19.96 -2.23 -10.17
C LEU A 209 -19.49 -0.78 -10.16
N THR A 210 -18.40 -0.54 -9.43
CA THR A 210 -17.70 0.75 -9.40
C THR A 210 -16.75 0.86 -10.59
N TRP A 211 -15.45 0.84 -10.35
CA TRP A 211 -14.43 1.00 -11.38
C TRP A 211 -14.13 -0.34 -12.06
N GLN A 212 -14.00 -0.29 -13.37
CA GLN A 212 -13.44 -1.36 -14.17
C GLN A 212 -12.18 -0.84 -14.83
N TYR A 213 -11.09 -1.60 -14.77
CA TYR A 213 -9.81 -1.12 -15.27
C TYR A 213 -8.94 -2.24 -15.81
N PHE A 214 -8.01 -1.86 -16.69
CA PHE A 214 -6.97 -2.70 -17.26
C PHE A 214 -5.62 -1.99 -17.09
N GLY A 215 -4.72 -2.61 -16.34
CA GLY A 215 -3.34 -2.15 -16.17
C GLY A 215 -2.41 -2.90 -17.11
N SER A 216 -1.74 -2.18 -18.00
CA SER A 216 -0.76 -2.78 -18.91
C SER A 216 0.61 -2.92 -18.27
N PHE A 217 1.38 -3.94 -18.67
CA PHE A 217 2.79 -4.07 -18.31
C PHE A 217 3.65 -2.93 -18.89
N THR A 218 3.21 -2.30 -19.99
CA THR A 218 3.85 -1.11 -20.57
C THR A 218 3.60 0.16 -19.76
N GLY A 219 2.78 0.09 -18.71
CA GLY A 219 2.55 1.17 -17.74
C GLY A 219 1.30 2.01 -17.96
N PHE A 220 0.65 1.95 -19.14
CA PHE A 220 -0.63 2.64 -19.32
C PHE A 220 -1.76 1.95 -18.56
N PHE A 221 -2.72 2.75 -18.13
CA PHE A 221 -3.86 2.32 -17.32
C PHE A 221 -5.17 2.76 -17.98
N ARG A 222 -6.00 1.82 -18.40
CA ARG A 222 -7.32 2.09 -18.97
C ARG A 222 -8.39 2.00 -17.87
N LEU A 223 -9.20 3.03 -17.72
CA LEU A 223 -10.20 3.17 -16.66
C LEU A 223 -11.61 3.43 -17.23
N TYR A 224 -12.59 2.71 -16.71
CA TYR A 224 -14.01 2.90 -16.98
C TYR A 224 -14.82 3.02 -15.68
N PRO A 225 -15.79 3.95 -15.60
CA PRO A 225 -16.06 5.03 -16.55
C PRO A 225 -14.89 6.02 -16.65
N GLY A 226 -14.76 6.71 -17.79
CA GLY A 226 -13.64 7.65 -17.99
C GLY A 226 -13.76 8.89 -17.10
N ILE A 227 -12.64 9.33 -16.52
CA ILE A 227 -12.58 10.51 -15.64
C ILE A 227 -11.45 11.48 -16.00
N LYS A 228 -11.64 12.78 -15.77
CA LYS A 228 -10.52 13.72 -15.88
C LYS A 228 -9.64 13.63 -14.62
N TRP A 229 -8.37 13.27 -14.82
CA TRP A 229 -7.36 13.27 -13.77
C TRP A 229 -6.78 14.67 -13.61
N GLN A 230 -6.56 15.08 -12.37
CA GLN A 230 -5.90 16.36 -12.06
C GLN A 230 -4.46 16.06 -11.66
N PRO A 231 -3.46 16.63 -12.37
CA PRO A 231 -2.08 16.50 -11.95
C PRO A 231 -1.82 17.30 -10.67
N ASP A 232 -0.71 17.02 -10.00
CA ASP A 232 -0.29 17.78 -8.81
C ASP A 232 0.08 19.24 -9.14
N GLU A 233 0.43 20.03 -8.12
CA GLU A 233 0.84 21.45 -8.28
C GLU A 233 2.04 21.63 -9.23
N ASN A 234 2.83 20.57 -9.46
CA ASN A 234 3.99 20.56 -10.36
C ASN A 234 3.66 19.97 -11.74
N GLY A 235 2.40 19.61 -12.02
CA GLY A 235 1.99 18.97 -13.27
C GLY A 235 2.35 17.49 -13.38
N VAL A 236 2.71 16.83 -12.27
CA VAL A 236 3.16 15.44 -12.21
C VAL A 236 2.04 14.54 -11.72
N ILE A 237 1.96 13.34 -12.30
CA ILE A 237 1.06 12.28 -11.85
C ILE A 237 1.91 11.16 -11.29
N ALA A 238 1.84 10.99 -9.97
CA ALA A 238 2.58 9.95 -9.26
C ALA A 238 1.98 8.54 -9.43
N PHE A 239 0.82 8.42 -10.07
CA PHE A 239 0.13 7.14 -10.25
C PHE A 239 0.78 6.31 -11.37
N ASP A 240 1.25 5.13 -10.99
CA ASP A 240 1.63 4.04 -11.89
C ASP A 240 0.88 2.79 -11.47
N CYS A 241 0.14 2.17 -12.40
CA CYS A 241 -0.65 0.98 -12.12
C CYS A 241 0.22 -0.22 -11.70
N ARG A 242 1.46 -0.30 -12.20
CA ARG A 242 2.39 -1.42 -11.94
C ARG A 242 2.87 -1.48 -10.48
N ASN A 243 2.86 -0.33 -9.80
CA ASN A 243 3.28 -0.22 -8.41
C ASN A 243 2.15 -0.50 -7.42
N ARG A 244 0.92 -0.73 -7.90
CA ARG A 244 -0.24 -0.91 -7.03
C ARG A 244 -0.27 -2.34 -6.50
N ASN A 245 -0.62 -2.49 -5.21
CA ASN A 245 -0.74 -3.81 -4.58
C ASN A 245 -1.66 -4.75 -5.37
N TRP A 246 -2.79 -4.26 -5.90
CA TRP A 246 -3.70 -5.08 -6.71
C TRP A 246 -3.04 -5.62 -7.98
N TYR A 247 -2.16 -4.85 -8.62
CA TYR A 247 -1.43 -5.29 -9.80
C TYR A 247 -0.37 -6.31 -9.42
N ILE A 248 0.41 -6.03 -8.37
CA ILE A 248 1.53 -6.86 -7.94
C ILE A 248 1.06 -8.23 -7.43
N GLN A 249 0.00 -8.25 -6.61
CA GLN A 249 -0.58 -9.49 -6.10
C GLN A 249 -1.18 -10.34 -7.21
N ALA A 250 -1.75 -9.72 -8.25
CA ALA A 250 -2.31 -10.45 -9.39
C ALA A 250 -1.19 -10.97 -10.32
N ALA A 251 -0.11 -10.21 -10.47
CA ALA A 251 1.01 -10.57 -11.34
C ALA A 251 1.94 -11.62 -10.74
N THR A 252 2.01 -11.74 -9.40
CA THR A 252 2.98 -12.61 -8.72
C THR A 252 2.37 -13.38 -7.57
N SER A 253 2.83 -14.61 -7.36
CA SER A 253 2.45 -15.40 -6.19
C SER A 253 3.15 -14.90 -4.93
N PRO A 254 2.62 -15.23 -3.73
CA PRO A 254 3.28 -14.96 -2.46
C PRO A 254 4.75 -15.41 -2.44
N LYS A 255 5.60 -14.64 -1.77
CA LYS A 255 7.06 -14.81 -1.84
C LYS A 255 7.75 -14.62 -0.49
N ASP A 256 8.77 -15.45 -0.28
CA ASP A 256 9.71 -15.41 0.84
C ASP A 256 11.03 -14.79 0.36
N ILE A 257 11.31 -13.55 0.76
CA ILE A 257 12.46 -12.78 0.29
C ILE A 257 13.44 -12.51 1.43
N VAL A 258 14.72 -12.81 1.19
CA VAL A 258 15.82 -12.29 2.03
C VAL A 258 16.57 -11.22 1.24
N ILE A 259 16.51 -9.98 1.71
CA ILE A 259 17.27 -8.86 1.15
C ILE A 259 18.65 -8.86 1.79
N VAL A 260 19.70 -8.96 0.98
CA VAL A 260 21.10 -8.98 1.43
C VAL A 260 21.78 -7.70 0.92
N VAL A 261 22.10 -6.78 1.83
CA VAL A 261 22.65 -5.46 1.50
C VAL A 261 24.11 -5.31 1.93
N ASP A 262 24.93 -4.82 1.00
CA ASP A 262 26.30 -4.42 1.25
C ASP A 262 26.37 -3.12 2.06
N ILE A 263 26.99 -3.17 3.24
CA ILE A 263 27.31 -1.99 4.06
C ILE A 263 28.82 -1.83 4.25
N SER A 264 29.62 -2.34 3.32
CA SER A 264 31.07 -2.13 3.33
C SER A 264 31.45 -0.67 3.03
N GLY A 265 32.72 -0.33 3.27
CA GLY A 265 33.20 1.05 3.10
C GLY A 265 33.05 1.63 1.69
N SER A 266 32.99 0.79 0.64
CA SER A 266 32.82 1.22 -0.75
C SER A 266 31.42 1.77 -1.03
N MET A 267 30.43 1.34 -0.27
CA MET A 267 29.05 1.82 -0.37
C MET A 267 28.85 3.23 0.21
N LYS A 268 29.87 3.85 0.83
CA LYS A 268 29.72 5.15 1.50
C LYS A 268 29.27 6.26 0.54
N GLY A 269 28.32 7.09 1.00
CA GLY A 269 27.82 8.24 0.25
C GLY A 269 26.64 7.87 -0.64
N LEU A 270 26.67 8.29 -1.91
CA LEU A 270 25.54 8.14 -2.84
C LEU A 270 25.12 6.67 -3.04
N ARG A 271 26.07 5.72 -3.05
CA ARG A 271 25.75 4.29 -3.26
C ARG A 271 24.85 3.73 -2.16
N LEU A 272 25.17 4.00 -0.89
CA LEU A 272 24.32 3.57 0.22
C LEU A 272 22.96 4.28 0.18
N SER A 273 22.89 5.55 -0.22
CA SER A 273 21.60 6.24 -0.42
C SER A 273 20.75 5.57 -1.51
N ILE A 274 21.35 5.18 -2.65
CA ILE A 274 20.67 4.43 -3.70
C ILE A 274 20.24 3.05 -3.19
N ALA A 275 21.11 2.35 -2.46
CA ALA A 275 20.79 1.04 -1.88
C ALA A 275 19.62 1.12 -0.89
N LYS A 276 19.62 2.11 0.01
CA LYS A 276 18.49 2.37 0.93
C LYS A 276 17.20 2.62 0.17
N HIS A 277 17.23 3.49 -0.84
CA HIS A 277 16.07 3.75 -1.68
C HIS A 277 15.59 2.49 -2.41
N THR A 278 16.52 1.69 -2.93
CA THR A 278 16.22 0.40 -3.59
C THR A 278 15.51 -0.57 -2.64
N ILE A 279 15.98 -0.68 -1.39
CA ILE A 279 15.35 -1.52 -0.36
C ILE A 279 13.94 -1.02 -0.05
N THR A 280 13.77 0.29 0.15
CA THR A 280 12.46 0.90 0.39
C THR A 280 11.50 0.63 -0.76
N THR A 281 11.94 0.78 -2.00
CA THR A 281 11.13 0.47 -3.20
C THR A 281 10.79 -1.02 -3.29
N ILE A 282 11.73 -1.92 -2.97
CA ILE A 282 11.46 -3.37 -2.90
C ILE A 282 10.40 -3.66 -1.83
N LEU A 283 10.53 -3.09 -0.63
CA LEU A 283 9.52 -3.24 0.43
C LEU A 283 8.16 -2.70 -0.01
N ASP A 284 8.12 -1.67 -0.86
CA ASP A 284 6.87 -1.14 -1.42
C ASP A 284 6.16 -2.07 -2.40
N THR A 285 6.88 -3.03 -2.97
CA THR A 285 6.32 -4.07 -3.84
C THR A 285 5.83 -5.32 -3.10
N MET A 286 5.91 -5.35 -1.77
CA MET A 286 5.50 -6.51 -0.98
C MET A 286 4.05 -6.35 -0.48
N GLY A 287 3.27 -7.41 -0.64
CA GLY A 287 1.91 -7.52 -0.11
C GLY A 287 1.88 -8.20 1.27
N GLU A 288 0.70 -8.21 1.91
CA GLU A 288 0.52 -8.81 3.23
C GLU A 288 0.80 -10.32 3.26
N ASN A 289 0.69 -11.01 2.12
CA ASN A 289 0.95 -12.45 2.04
C ASN A 289 2.44 -12.79 1.87
N ASP A 290 3.31 -11.78 1.77
CA ASP A 290 4.75 -11.96 1.56
C ASP A 290 5.51 -11.99 2.89
N PHE A 291 6.66 -12.65 2.89
CA PHE A 291 7.56 -12.71 4.04
C PHE A 291 8.92 -12.13 3.68
N VAL A 292 9.47 -11.31 4.55
CA VAL A 292 10.73 -10.60 4.32
C VAL A 292 11.64 -10.65 5.54
N ASN A 293 12.95 -10.65 5.28
CA ASN A 293 13.96 -10.24 6.26
C ASN A 293 15.10 -9.52 5.54
N ILE A 294 15.79 -8.62 6.25
CA ILE A 294 16.88 -7.80 5.71
C ILE A 294 18.15 -8.07 6.50
N ILE A 295 19.19 -8.47 5.77
CA ILE A 295 20.50 -8.77 6.29
C ILE A 295 21.50 -7.80 5.68
N ALA A 296 22.16 -7.01 6.51
CA ALA A 296 23.28 -6.18 6.12
C ALA A 296 24.60 -6.90 6.36
N TYR A 297 25.59 -6.74 5.47
CA TYR A 297 26.89 -7.37 5.65
C TYR A 297 28.07 -6.42 5.44
N ASN A 298 29.09 -6.64 6.26
CA ASN A 298 30.45 -6.13 6.10
C ASN A 298 31.42 -7.27 6.45
N ASP A 299 32.30 -7.09 7.43
CA ASP A 299 33.17 -8.13 7.99
C ASP A 299 32.35 -9.23 8.69
N TYR A 300 31.15 -8.86 9.15
CA TYR A 300 30.17 -9.70 9.82
C TYR A 300 28.79 -9.57 9.19
N VAL A 301 27.90 -10.50 9.54
CA VAL A 301 26.50 -10.50 9.12
C VAL A 301 25.67 -9.85 10.22
N HIS A 302 24.91 -8.83 9.86
CA HIS A 302 24.07 -8.04 10.74
C HIS A 302 22.61 -8.15 10.30
N TYR A 303 21.72 -8.53 11.22
CA TYR A 303 20.29 -8.42 10.99
C TYR A 303 19.89 -6.96 11.20
N VAL A 304 19.14 -6.39 10.25
CA VAL A 304 18.68 -5.00 10.36
C VAL A 304 17.76 -4.85 11.58
N GLU A 305 16.87 -5.81 11.80
CA GLU A 305 16.10 -5.95 13.04
C GLU A 305 16.61 -7.16 13.83
N PRO A 306 17.32 -6.96 14.96
CA PRO A 306 17.84 -8.03 15.79
C PRO A 306 16.78 -9.00 16.33
N CYS A 307 15.53 -8.57 16.50
CA CYS A 307 14.44 -9.42 16.96
C CYS A 307 14.08 -10.52 15.95
N PHE A 308 14.31 -10.29 14.65
CA PHE A 308 14.01 -11.23 13.57
C PHE A 308 15.23 -12.06 13.15
N LYS A 309 16.14 -12.32 14.09
CA LYS A 309 17.33 -13.11 13.83
C LYS A 309 16.96 -14.56 13.47
N GLY A 310 17.30 -14.97 12.26
CA GLY A 310 17.07 -16.32 11.76
C GLY A 310 15.63 -16.61 11.32
N THR A 311 14.76 -15.60 11.27
CA THR A 311 13.34 -15.77 10.91
C THR A 311 12.93 -14.81 9.80
N LEU A 312 11.92 -15.16 9.00
CA LEU A 312 11.21 -14.20 8.15
C LEU A 312 10.00 -13.65 8.90
N VAL A 313 9.64 -12.40 8.61
CA VAL A 313 8.45 -11.76 9.16
C VAL A 313 7.49 -11.39 8.02
N GLN A 314 6.20 -11.40 8.30
CA GLN A 314 5.18 -11.00 7.34
C GLN A 314 5.34 -9.52 6.96
N ALA A 315 5.25 -9.20 5.68
CA ALA A 315 5.40 -7.85 5.14
C ALA A 315 4.10 -7.03 5.28
N ASP A 316 3.57 -6.96 6.50
CA ASP A 316 2.47 -6.05 6.83
C ASP A 316 2.91 -4.58 6.78
N LEU A 317 1.95 -3.65 6.80
CA LEU A 317 2.23 -2.22 6.71
C LEU A 317 3.17 -1.73 7.83
N ASP A 318 2.93 -2.20 9.06
CA ASP A 318 3.70 -1.78 10.24
C ASP A 318 5.16 -2.27 10.19
N ASN A 319 5.40 -3.53 9.85
CA ASN A 319 6.74 -4.10 9.70
C ASN A 319 7.47 -3.49 8.52
N ARG A 320 6.78 -3.22 7.40
CA ARG A 320 7.39 -2.54 6.24
C ARG A 320 7.86 -1.14 6.62
N GLU A 321 7.01 -0.34 7.26
CA GLU A 321 7.38 1.01 7.72
C GLU A 321 8.50 0.96 8.78
N HIS A 322 8.45 -0.02 9.69
CA HIS A 322 9.53 -0.23 10.67
C HIS A 322 10.87 -0.57 10.00
N PHE A 323 10.88 -1.47 9.02
CA PHE A 323 12.08 -1.78 8.25
C PHE A 323 12.62 -0.57 7.50
N LYS A 324 11.75 0.27 6.90
CA LYS A 324 12.18 1.51 6.22
C LYS A 324 12.93 2.44 7.18
N LEU A 325 12.44 2.62 8.41
CA LEU A 325 13.12 3.42 9.43
C LEU A 325 14.51 2.85 9.78
N LEU A 326 14.62 1.54 9.98
CA LEU A 326 15.89 0.88 10.29
C LEU A 326 16.89 0.92 9.11
N VAL A 327 16.38 0.80 7.88
CA VAL A 327 17.19 0.91 6.66
C VAL A 327 17.81 2.31 6.55
N GLU A 328 17.08 3.36 6.94
CA GLU A 328 17.61 4.73 6.99
C GLU A 328 18.74 4.91 8.01
N GLU A 329 18.82 4.09 9.05
CA GLU A 329 19.89 4.11 10.05
C GLU A 329 21.16 3.35 9.60
N LEU A 330 21.15 2.66 8.46
CA LEU A 330 22.32 1.91 7.99
C LEU A 330 23.51 2.83 7.68
N HIS A 331 24.71 2.37 8.06
CA HIS A 331 25.97 3.08 7.87
C HIS A 331 27.05 2.17 7.27
N ALA A 332 27.73 2.66 6.24
CA ALA A 332 28.81 1.96 5.56
C ALA A 332 30.11 1.93 6.41
N LYS A 333 30.59 0.72 6.78
CA LYS A 333 31.83 0.47 7.53
C LYS A 333 32.38 -0.94 7.24
N GLY A 334 33.71 -1.09 7.24
CA GLY A 334 34.36 -2.40 7.15
C GLY A 334 34.55 -2.91 5.71
N MET A 335 34.94 -4.18 5.56
CA MET A 335 35.12 -4.85 4.27
C MET A 335 33.96 -5.83 3.97
N GLY A 336 33.45 -5.87 2.75
CA GLY A 336 32.28 -6.72 2.41
C GLY A 336 32.62 -8.21 2.29
N THR A 337 32.00 -9.06 3.11
CA THR A 337 32.13 -10.53 3.03
C THR A 337 30.83 -11.24 2.63
N VAL A 338 30.51 -11.18 1.32
CA VAL A 338 29.26 -11.73 0.73
C VAL A 338 29.03 -13.22 1.06
N LYS A 339 30.11 -14.03 1.08
CA LYS A 339 30.04 -15.49 1.33
C LYS A 339 29.30 -15.85 2.62
N LYS A 340 29.51 -15.10 3.71
CA LYS A 340 28.84 -15.37 4.99
C LYS A 340 27.36 -14.99 4.95
N ALA A 341 27.06 -13.86 4.33
CA ALA A 341 25.70 -13.35 4.21
C ALA A 341 24.82 -14.29 3.36
N LEU A 342 25.34 -14.78 2.23
CA LEU A 342 24.62 -15.75 1.39
C LEU A 342 24.33 -17.05 2.13
N LYS A 343 25.30 -17.58 2.90
CA LYS A 343 25.08 -18.78 3.72
C LYS A 343 23.97 -18.59 4.75
N GLU A 344 23.94 -17.45 5.41
CA GLU A 344 22.88 -17.11 6.37
C GLU A 344 21.52 -17.01 5.67
N ALA A 345 21.45 -16.31 4.52
CA ALA A 345 20.22 -16.17 3.76
C ALA A 345 19.65 -17.52 3.29
N PHE A 346 20.48 -18.40 2.76
CA PHE A 346 20.07 -19.78 2.41
C PHE A 346 19.65 -20.59 3.65
N GLY A 347 20.31 -20.38 4.79
CA GLY A 347 19.94 -21.00 6.07
C GLY A 347 18.52 -20.64 6.49
N ILE A 348 18.14 -19.36 6.44
CA ILE A 348 16.80 -18.87 6.79
C ILE A 348 15.76 -19.46 5.84
N LEU A 349 15.98 -19.34 4.53
CA LEU A 349 15.02 -19.82 3.52
C LEU A 349 14.81 -21.35 3.60
N SER A 350 15.88 -22.10 3.85
CA SER A 350 15.81 -23.56 4.02
C SER A 350 15.01 -23.95 5.26
N GLN A 351 15.19 -23.24 6.39
CA GLN A 351 14.40 -23.48 7.60
C GLN A 351 12.91 -23.24 7.36
N PHE A 352 12.55 -22.14 6.70
CA PHE A 352 11.15 -21.79 6.41
C PHE A 352 10.47 -22.78 5.45
N ASN A 353 11.24 -23.34 4.51
CA ASN A 353 10.75 -24.38 3.62
C ASN A 353 10.45 -25.68 4.39
N VAL A 354 11.29 -26.05 5.35
CA VAL A 354 11.11 -27.27 6.16
C VAL A 354 10.00 -27.14 7.20
N THR A 355 9.88 -25.98 7.86
CA THR A 355 8.85 -25.76 8.89
C THR A 355 7.47 -25.49 8.31
N GLY A 356 7.37 -25.11 7.03
CA GLY A 356 6.13 -24.72 6.37
C GLY A 356 5.53 -23.43 6.91
N GLN A 357 6.34 -22.61 7.59
CA GLN A 357 5.93 -21.32 8.15
C GLN A 357 6.00 -20.18 7.13
N GLY A 358 6.64 -20.38 5.97
CA GLY A 358 6.70 -19.40 4.88
C GLY A 358 5.50 -19.48 3.95
N SER A 359 5.58 -18.74 2.84
CA SER A 359 4.56 -18.72 1.78
C SER A 359 4.45 -20.04 1.00
N LEU A 360 5.41 -20.97 1.15
CA LEU A 360 5.50 -22.26 0.44
C LEU A 360 5.55 -22.14 -1.12
N CYS A 361 5.61 -20.93 -1.66
CA CYS A 361 5.61 -20.64 -3.09
C CYS A 361 7.02 -20.27 -3.57
N ASN A 362 7.30 -18.98 -3.72
CA ASN A 362 8.55 -18.49 -4.28
C ASN A 362 9.54 -18.13 -3.19
N GLN A 363 10.78 -18.62 -3.29
CA GLN A 363 11.89 -18.19 -2.42
C GLN A 363 12.91 -17.41 -3.24
N ALA A 364 13.30 -16.23 -2.75
CA ALA A 364 14.26 -15.39 -3.44
C ALA A 364 15.26 -14.71 -2.49
N ILE A 365 16.46 -14.50 -2.99
CA ILE A 365 17.49 -13.68 -2.37
C ILE A 365 17.73 -12.47 -3.28
N MET A 366 17.65 -11.27 -2.71
CA MET A 366 17.94 -10.02 -3.42
C MET A 366 19.27 -9.46 -2.90
N LEU A 367 20.34 -9.58 -3.69
CA LEU A 367 21.67 -9.10 -3.33
C LEU A 367 21.88 -7.69 -3.88
N ILE A 368 22.07 -6.71 -2.99
CA ILE A 368 22.32 -5.30 -3.31
C ILE A 368 23.77 -4.98 -2.93
N THR A 369 24.61 -4.68 -3.93
CA THR A 369 26.05 -4.45 -3.75
C THR A 369 26.59 -3.54 -4.83
N ASP A 370 27.72 -2.87 -4.59
CA ASP A 370 28.47 -2.15 -5.63
C ASP A 370 29.50 -3.01 -6.37
N GLY A 371 29.66 -4.29 -5.97
CA GLY A 371 30.45 -5.25 -6.72
C GLY A 371 30.66 -6.59 -6.00
N ALA A 372 30.70 -7.67 -6.78
CA ALA A 372 31.11 -8.99 -6.32
C ALA A 372 32.54 -9.28 -6.77
N VAL A 373 33.48 -9.42 -5.82
CA VAL A 373 34.89 -9.72 -6.12
C VAL A 373 35.05 -11.14 -6.71
N GLU A 374 34.17 -12.07 -6.31
CA GLU A 374 34.16 -13.47 -6.75
C GLU A 374 32.74 -13.92 -7.10
N ASP A 375 32.63 -15.03 -7.84
CA ASP A 375 31.35 -15.63 -8.24
C ASP A 375 30.66 -16.43 -7.13
N TYR A 376 31.35 -16.65 -6.00
CA TYR A 376 30.89 -17.43 -4.84
C TYR A 376 30.28 -18.80 -5.18
N LYS A 377 30.66 -19.39 -6.32
CA LYS A 377 30.12 -20.64 -6.88
C LYS A 377 29.95 -21.77 -5.87
N GLN A 378 30.95 -21.93 -4.99
CA GLN A 378 30.95 -22.95 -3.95
C GLN A 378 29.72 -22.87 -3.02
N VAL A 379 29.22 -21.66 -2.70
CA VAL A 379 28.02 -21.50 -1.87
C VAL A 379 26.78 -21.97 -2.61
N PHE A 380 26.66 -21.67 -3.90
CA PHE A 380 25.51 -22.08 -4.70
C PHE A 380 25.50 -23.59 -4.95
N GLU A 381 26.69 -24.19 -5.15
CA GLU A 381 26.87 -25.65 -5.23
C GLU A 381 26.42 -26.35 -3.95
N ASP A 382 26.76 -25.80 -2.78
CA ASP A 382 26.42 -26.39 -1.48
C ASP A 382 24.93 -26.25 -1.11
N TYR A 383 24.29 -25.11 -1.42
CA TYR A 383 22.97 -24.75 -0.87
C TYR A 383 21.81 -24.74 -1.88
N ASN A 384 22.05 -24.50 -3.17
CA ASN A 384 20.97 -24.28 -4.15
C ASN A 384 20.99 -25.27 -5.32
N TRP A 385 22.13 -25.87 -5.65
CA TRP A 385 22.25 -26.79 -6.79
C TRP A 385 21.99 -28.24 -6.37
N PRO A 386 21.42 -29.09 -7.26
CA PRO A 386 21.17 -28.85 -8.69
C PRO A 386 19.81 -28.20 -9.01
N ASP A 387 18.84 -28.25 -8.09
CA ASP A 387 17.44 -27.90 -8.37
C ASP A 387 17.22 -26.40 -8.65
N ARG A 388 18.06 -25.54 -8.06
CA ARG A 388 17.97 -24.07 -8.13
C ARG A 388 16.57 -23.60 -7.75
N LYS A 389 16.15 -23.98 -6.53
CA LYS A 389 14.81 -23.66 -5.99
C LYS A 389 14.73 -22.19 -5.59
N VAL A 390 15.80 -21.66 -5.00
CA VAL A 390 15.88 -20.26 -4.60
C VAL A 390 16.38 -19.43 -5.77
N ARG A 391 15.65 -18.37 -6.11
CA ARG A 391 16.03 -17.40 -7.15
C ARG A 391 16.94 -16.34 -6.58
N VAL A 392 17.96 -15.91 -7.32
CA VAL A 392 18.88 -14.87 -6.85
C VAL A 392 18.86 -13.67 -7.80
N PHE A 393 18.41 -12.54 -7.29
CA PHE A 393 18.41 -11.25 -7.99
C PHE A 393 19.60 -10.42 -7.54
N THR A 394 20.29 -9.79 -8.48
CA THR A 394 21.47 -8.98 -8.17
C THR A 394 21.26 -7.54 -8.65
N TYR A 395 21.37 -6.60 -7.71
CA TYR A 395 21.28 -5.17 -7.91
C TYR A 395 22.67 -4.57 -7.76
N LEU A 396 23.30 -4.23 -8.88
CA LEU A 396 24.60 -3.57 -8.89
C LEU A 396 24.40 -2.06 -8.74
N ILE A 397 24.91 -1.50 -7.64
CA ILE A 397 24.78 -0.07 -7.34
C ILE A 397 26.00 0.70 -7.81
N GLY A 398 25.76 1.70 -8.66
CA GLY A 398 26.78 2.61 -9.14
C GLY A 398 27.02 2.52 -10.64
N ARG A 399 27.84 3.47 -11.14
CA ARG A 399 28.16 3.61 -12.57
C ARG A 399 29.30 2.71 -13.02
N GLU A 400 30.04 2.15 -12.08
CA GLU A 400 31.20 1.31 -12.35
C GLU A 400 30.76 -0.12 -12.68
N VAL A 401 31.27 -0.64 -13.80
CA VAL A 401 30.92 -1.97 -14.32
C VAL A 401 31.99 -3.02 -14.05
N THR A 402 33.02 -2.70 -13.27
CA THR A 402 34.20 -3.56 -13.09
C THR A 402 33.86 -4.93 -12.49
N PHE A 403 32.74 -5.04 -11.77
CA PHE A 403 32.28 -6.27 -11.13
C PHE A 403 30.91 -6.73 -11.64
N ALA A 404 30.46 -6.19 -12.78
CA ALA A 404 29.16 -6.51 -13.36
C ALA A 404 29.07 -7.97 -13.84
N ASP A 405 30.16 -8.52 -14.39
CA ASP A 405 30.18 -9.88 -14.92
C ASP A 405 29.90 -10.93 -13.84
N ASN A 406 30.51 -10.79 -12.66
CA ASN A 406 30.32 -11.71 -11.54
C ASN A 406 28.88 -11.59 -10.98
N ALA A 407 28.39 -10.37 -10.78
CA ALA A 407 27.01 -10.14 -10.32
C ALA A 407 25.97 -10.69 -11.30
N LYS A 408 26.22 -10.53 -12.61
CA LYS A 408 25.39 -11.09 -13.68
C LYS A 408 25.46 -12.62 -13.70
N TRP A 409 26.65 -13.19 -13.53
CA TRP A 409 26.84 -14.64 -13.47
C TRP A 409 26.05 -15.27 -12.31
N ILE A 410 26.04 -14.63 -11.14
CA ILE A 410 25.27 -15.07 -9.96
C ILE A 410 23.77 -15.12 -10.29
N ALA A 411 23.21 -14.06 -10.86
CA ALA A 411 21.78 -14.02 -11.19
C ALA A 411 21.40 -15.04 -12.27
N CYS A 412 22.16 -15.09 -13.38
CA CYS A 412 21.88 -15.99 -14.50
C CYS A 412 21.90 -17.46 -14.09
N ASN A 413 22.86 -17.88 -13.25
CA ASN A 413 22.96 -19.28 -12.83
C ASN A 413 21.90 -19.71 -11.80
N ASN A 414 21.23 -18.76 -11.15
CA ASN A 414 20.22 -19.02 -10.13
C ASN A 414 18.81 -18.57 -10.56
N LYS A 415 18.51 -18.59 -11.87
CA LYS A 415 17.16 -18.29 -12.42
C LYS A 415 16.57 -16.93 -11.97
N GLY A 416 17.42 -15.96 -11.66
CA GLY A 416 17.01 -14.60 -11.29
C GLY A 416 17.25 -13.60 -12.41
N TYR A 417 17.47 -12.34 -12.01
CA TYR A 417 17.69 -11.23 -12.92
C TYR A 417 18.80 -10.30 -12.39
N TYR A 418 19.54 -9.70 -13.32
CA TYR A 418 20.60 -8.75 -13.04
C TYR A 418 20.16 -7.36 -13.48
N THR A 419 20.29 -6.39 -12.59
CA THR A 419 19.97 -4.99 -12.86
C THR A 419 21.07 -4.10 -12.33
N GLN A 420 21.38 -3.04 -13.07
CA GLN A 420 22.33 -2.03 -12.64
C GLN A 420 21.58 -0.73 -12.35
N ILE A 421 21.76 -0.20 -11.15
CA ILE A 421 21.12 1.04 -10.70
C ILE A 421 22.21 2.10 -10.56
N SER A 422 22.18 3.06 -11.48
CA SER A 422 23.16 4.15 -11.54
C SER A 422 22.71 5.40 -10.82
N THR A 423 21.40 5.67 -10.79
CA THR A 423 20.81 6.86 -10.20
C THR A 423 19.58 6.53 -9.35
N LEU A 424 19.12 7.48 -8.54
CA LEU A 424 17.89 7.33 -7.75
C LEU A 424 16.64 7.23 -8.62
N ALA A 425 16.62 7.89 -9.78
CA ALA A 425 15.48 7.86 -10.70
C ALA A 425 15.29 6.47 -11.34
N ASP A 426 16.40 5.75 -11.56
CA ASP A 426 16.37 4.42 -12.19
C ASP A 426 15.86 3.32 -11.25
N VAL A 427 15.78 3.58 -9.94
CA VAL A 427 15.45 2.56 -8.93
C VAL A 427 14.09 1.94 -9.18
N GLN A 428 13.08 2.77 -9.42
CA GLN A 428 11.70 2.32 -9.52
C GLN A 428 11.49 1.34 -10.67
N GLU A 429 11.97 1.68 -11.87
CA GLU A 429 11.82 0.83 -13.06
C GLU A 429 12.61 -0.48 -12.93
N ASN A 430 13.86 -0.41 -12.46
CA ASN A 430 14.71 -1.59 -12.34
C ASN A 430 14.25 -2.55 -11.24
N VAL A 431 13.65 -2.06 -10.16
CA VAL A 431 13.10 -2.94 -9.12
C VAL A 431 11.91 -3.71 -9.68
N MET A 432 11.02 -3.09 -10.44
CA MET A 432 9.80 -3.76 -10.93
C MET A 432 10.09 -4.96 -11.87
N GLU A 433 11.24 -5.00 -12.53
CA GLU A 433 11.65 -6.10 -13.42
C GLU A 433 11.68 -7.49 -12.75
N TYR A 434 11.93 -7.57 -11.43
CA TYR A 434 11.95 -8.88 -10.76
C TYR A 434 10.56 -9.53 -10.76
N LEU A 435 9.48 -8.73 -10.74
CA LEU A 435 8.10 -9.23 -10.78
C LEU A 435 7.83 -9.98 -12.08
N HIS A 436 8.31 -9.48 -13.22
CA HIS A 436 8.20 -10.16 -14.51
C HIS A 436 8.90 -11.51 -14.54
N VAL A 437 9.95 -11.70 -13.74
CA VAL A 437 10.65 -13.00 -13.65
C VAL A 437 9.91 -13.97 -12.74
N LEU A 438 9.28 -13.47 -11.67
CA LEU A 438 8.48 -14.27 -10.74
C LEU A 438 7.13 -14.68 -11.33
N SER A 439 6.55 -13.91 -12.26
CA SER A 439 5.26 -14.20 -12.88
C SER A 439 5.31 -15.34 -13.91
N ARG A 440 6.46 -15.61 -14.54
CA ARG A 440 6.60 -16.61 -15.62
C ARG A 440 5.99 -18.00 -15.34
N PRO A 441 6.20 -18.61 -14.16
CA PRO A 441 5.62 -19.93 -13.87
C PRO A 441 4.09 -19.92 -13.80
N MET A 442 3.49 -18.82 -13.32
CA MET A 442 2.03 -18.69 -13.23
C MET A 442 1.41 -18.69 -14.63
N VAL A 443 1.99 -17.92 -15.55
CA VAL A 443 1.56 -17.84 -16.95
C VAL A 443 1.66 -19.21 -17.64
N ILE A 444 2.75 -19.96 -17.40
CA ILE A 444 2.94 -21.30 -18.00
C ILE A 444 1.88 -22.29 -17.50
N ASN A 445 1.48 -22.22 -16.24
CA ASN A 445 0.46 -23.09 -15.66
C ASN A 445 -0.96 -22.74 -16.11
N HIS A 446 -1.16 -21.63 -16.85
CA HIS A 446 -2.47 -21.12 -17.30
C HIS A 446 -3.48 -20.97 -16.16
N ASP A 447 -2.98 -20.63 -14.98
CA ASP A 447 -3.81 -20.50 -13.79
C ASP A 447 -4.33 -19.05 -13.68
N HIS A 448 -5.66 -18.89 -13.76
CA HIS A 448 -6.35 -17.61 -13.76
C HIS A 448 -7.15 -17.42 -12.48
N ASP A 449 -6.48 -17.64 -11.35
CA ASP A 449 -7.08 -17.48 -10.04
C ASP A 449 -7.42 -16.01 -9.78
N ILE A 450 -8.67 -15.78 -9.38
CA ILE A 450 -9.14 -14.45 -9.01
C ILE A 450 -8.86 -14.23 -7.54
N ILE A 451 -8.03 -13.24 -7.27
CA ILE A 451 -7.67 -12.82 -5.93
C ILE A 451 -8.42 -11.55 -5.54
N TRP A 452 -8.60 -11.37 -4.23
CA TRP A 452 -9.13 -10.13 -3.65
C TRP A 452 -8.02 -9.47 -2.85
N THR A 453 -7.83 -8.18 -3.07
CA THR A 453 -6.91 -7.39 -2.27
C THR A 453 -7.50 -7.05 -0.92
N GLU A 454 -6.62 -6.68 0.01
CA GLU A 454 -6.96 -5.94 1.21
C GLU A 454 -7.72 -4.64 0.89
N ALA A 455 -8.41 -4.10 1.91
CA ALA A 455 -9.08 -2.82 1.77
C ALA A 455 -8.04 -1.69 1.72
N TYR A 456 -8.05 -0.90 0.64
CA TYR A 456 -7.18 0.26 0.47
C TYR A 456 -7.98 1.49 0.02
N MET A 457 -7.39 2.69 0.18
CA MET A 457 -7.99 3.93 -0.29
C MET A 457 -7.80 4.10 -1.80
N ASP A 458 -8.89 4.28 -2.52
CA ASP A 458 -8.87 4.37 -3.97
C ASP A 458 -8.22 5.67 -4.48
N SER A 459 -7.30 5.53 -5.43
CA SER A 459 -6.52 6.65 -6.01
C SER A 459 -7.36 7.56 -6.89
N ALA A 460 -8.40 7.02 -7.53
CA ALA A 460 -9.32 7.84 -8.34
C ALA A 460 -10.06 8.88 -7.47
N VAL A 461 -10.22 8.62 -6.16
CA VAL A 461 -10.93 9.50 -5.23
C VAL A 461 -9.97 10.43 -4.49
N SER A 462 -8.74 9.99 -4.19
CA SER A 462 -7.76 10.82 -3.45
C SER A 462 -7.36 12.07 -4.23
N ASP A 463 -7.16 11.95 -5.54
CA ASP A 463 -6.66 13.05 -6.37
C ASP A 463 -7.77 14.06 -6.74
N LEU A 464 -9.03 13.67 -6.59
CA LEU A 464 -10.21 14.53 -6.86
C LEU A 464 -10.79 15.20 -5.61
N SER A 465 -10.45 14.73 -4.41
CA SER A 465 -11.07 15.17 -3.14
C SER A 465 -10.33 16.29 -2.41
N HIS A 466 -9.28 16.87 -3.00
CA HIS A 466 -8.65 18.10 -2.51
C HIS A 466 -8.90 19.31 -3.42
N PRO A 467 -10.11 19.90 -3.39
CA PRO A 467 -10.18 21.35 -3.54
C PRO A 467 -9.57 21.92 -2.26
N LYS A 468 -8.27 22.25 -2.29
CA LYS A 468 -7.69 23.11 -1.26
C LYS A 468 -8.45 24.43 -1.34
N GLY A 469 -9.38 24.63 -0.41
CA GLY A 469 -10.04 25.91 -0.24
C GLY A 469 -8.98 26.99 0.05
N ASP A 470 -9.19 28.15 -0.56
CA ASP A 470 -8.43 29.39 -0.36
C ASP A 470 -8.21 29.75 1.13
#